data_AF-A0A8B7NG02-F1
#
_entry.id   AF-A0A8B7NG02-F1
#
_cell.length_a   1.000
_cell.length_b   1.000
_cell.length_c   1.000
_cell.angle_alpha   90.00
_cell.angle_beta   90.00
_cell.angle_gamma   90.00
#
_symmetry.space_group_name_H-M   'P 1'
#
loop_
_entity.id
_entity.type
_entity.pdbx_description
1 polymer ?
#
loop_
_entity_poly.entity_id
_entity_poly.type
_entity_poly.pdbx_seq_one_letter_code
_entity_poly.pdbx_strand_id
1 'polypeptide(L)'
;MHGSHFFFHLYFCSDSIDPTSREIYEGFQFVSGIDSGIARVLHGDFAFMNSGRFLRYLVASNFTDVYGQAKLHVTKECFVPFRIGFATPLFSVYTGRFSEVINRLVEAGLVTKWFNEILQEAAQQQRLKARHELGGLGSSITEEPGASVVLGLYHLQGAFILLLSGLCFSFLGFIGELISITYVRSRMRGNEVK
;
A
#
# COMPACT_ATOMS: atom_id res chain seq x y z
N MET A 1 3.58 20.52 25.36
CA MET A 1 5.01 20.18 25.20
C MET A 1 5.28 19.40 23.90
N HIS A 2 4.80 19.88 22.74
CA HIS A 2 4.96 19.20 21.45
C HIS A 2 6.00 19.87 20.51
N GLY A 3 6.59 21.00 20.92
CA GLY A 3 7.46 21.82 20.05
C GLY A 3 8.96 21.49 20.08
N SER A 4 9.46 20.79 21.11
CA SER A 4 10.92 20.61 21.30
C SER A 4 11.54 19.56 20.37
N HIS A 5 10.79 18.55 19.94
CA HIS A 5 11.30 17.50 19.05
C HIS A 5 11.44 17.96 17.59
N PHE A 6 10.54 18.82 17.10
CA PHE A 6 10.61 19.35 15.73
C PHE A 6 11.66 20.46 15.57
N PHE A 7 11.92 21.23 16.64
CA PHE A 7 12.92 22.30 16.63
C PHE A 7 14.33 21.77 16.29
N PHE A 8 14.70 20.60 16.84
CA PHE A 8 16.00 19.96 16.57
C PHE A 8 16.14 19.47 15.12
N HIS A 9 15.03 19.04 14.53
CA HIS A 9 15.00 18.44 13.20
C HIS A 9 15.23 19.47 12.09
N LEU A 10 14.70 20.67 12.31
CA LEU A 10 14.83 21.83 11.43
C LEU A 10 16.18 22.55 11.61
N TYR A 11 16.73 22.59 12.83
CA TYR A 11 18.07 23.10 13.06
C TYR A 11 19.13 22.35 12.25
N PHE A 12 19.01 21.01 12.16
CA PHE A 12 19.91 20.19 11.35
C PHE A 12 19.88 20.56 9.86
N CYS A 13 18.69 20.80 9.28
CA CYS A 13 18.54 21.18 7.88
C CYS A 13 18.88 22.66 7.61
N SER A 14 18.76 23.53 8.62
CA SER A 14 19.16 24.93 8.49
C SER A 14 20.69 25.08 8.49
N ASP A 15 21.38 24.35 9.37
CA ASP A 15 22.84 24.41 9.53
C ASP A 15 23.59 23.41 8.62
N SER A 16 22.86 22.66 7.79
CA SER A 16 23.47 21.71 6.87
C SER A 16 24.26 22.42 5.76
N ILE A 17 25.41 21.85 5.42
CA ILE A 17 26.26 22.26 4.29
C ILE A 17 25.60 21.90 2.95
N ASP A 18 24.76 20.86 2.95
CA ASP A 18 24.07 20.36 1.77
C ASP A 18 22.96 21.31 1.29
N PRO A 19 22.95 21.73 0.01
CA PRO A 19 21.97 22.67 -0.52
C PRO A 19 20.55 22.09 -0.57
N THR A 20 20.39 20.79 -0.82
CA THR A 20 19.07 20.14 -0.89
C THR A 20 18.38 20.14 0.48
N SER A 21 19.13 19.90 1.55
CA SER A 21 18.63 19.96 2.92
C SER A 21 18.14 21.36 3.30
N ARG A 22 18.79 22.42 2.79
CA ARG A 22 18.36 23.81 2.99
C ARG A 22 17.08 24.14 2.22
N GLU A 23 16.94 23.66 0.99
CA GLU A 23 15.71 23.80 0.20
C GLU A 23 14.52 23.12 0.89
N ILE A 24 14.74 21.93 1.46
CA ILE A 24 13.72 21.23 2.27
C ILE A 24 13.34 22.04 3.52
N TYR A 25 14.31 22.72 4.16
CA TYR A 25 14.04 23.60 5.29
C TYR A 25 13.19 24.81 4.88
N GLU A 26 13.49 25.46 3.76
CA GLU A 26 12.74 26.61 3.25
C GLU A 26 11.30 26.26 2.87
N GLY A 27 11.09 25.05 2.32
CA GLY A 27 9.77 24.52 2.00
C GLY A 27 9.01 23.94 3.21
N PHE A 28 9.60 23.90 4.40
CA PHE A 28 9.02 23.21 5.55
C PHE A 28 7.83 23.98 6.13
N GLN A 29 6.69 23.31 6.26
CA GLN A 29 5.49 23.88 6.89
C GLN A 29 5.14 23.13 8.17
N PHE A 30 5.01 23.89 9.27
CA PHE A 30 4.53 23.33 10.53
C PHE A 30 3.03 23.06 10.48
N VAL A 31 2.65 21.88 10.95
CA VAL A 31 1.25 21.48 11.08
C VAL A 31 0.91 21.37 12.57
N SER A 32 -0.30 21.80 12.93
CA SER A 32 -0.76 21.90 14.32
C SER A 32 -0.92 20.55 15.04
N GLY A 33 -1.01 19.44 14.29
CA GLY A 33 -1.18 18.11 14.85
C GLY A 33 -0.91 17.00 13.82
N ILE A 34 -0.85 15.76 14.32
CA ILE A 34 -0.61 14.58 13.50
C ILE A 34 -1.80 14.36 12.56
N ASP A 35 -3.03 14.44 13.07
CA ASP A 35 -4.23 14.17 12.27
C ASP A 35 -4.40 15.17 11.12
N SER A 36 -4.15 16.45 11.36
CA SER A 36 -4.19 17.48 10.32
C SER A 36 -3.07 17.30 9.29
N GLY A 37 -1.90 16.81 9.71
CA GLY A 37 -0.81 16.45 8.80
C GLY A 37 -1.20 15.29 7.89
N ILE A 38 -1.73 14.22 8.47
CA ILE A 38 -2.15 13.02 7.73
C ILE A 38 -3.33 13.31 6.81
N ALA A 39 -4.30 14.14 7.22
CA ALA A 39 -5.40 14.55 6.36
C ALA A 39 -4.89 15.20 5.07
N ARG A 40 -3.90 16.09 5.16
CA ARG A 40 -3.27 16.72 3.98
C ARG A 40 -2.51 15.72 3.10
N VAL A 41 -1.85 14.73 3.71
CA VAL A 41 -1.20 13.65 2.95
C VAL A 41 -2.23 12.83 2.18
N LEU A 42 -3.38 12.52 2.80
CA LEU A 42 -4.47 11.81 2.13
C LEU A 42 -5.09 12.59 0.97
N HIS A 43 -5.07 13.93 1.04
CA HIS A 43 -5.47 14.79 -0.07
C HIS A 43 -4.46 14.81 -1.24
N GLY A 44 -3.22 14.34 -1.03
CA GLY A 44 -2.18 14.26 -2.06
C GLY A 44 -1.31 15.52 -2.19
N ASP A 45 -1.57 16.56 -1.38
CA ASP A 45 -0.90 17.85 -1.48
C ASP A 45 0.39 17.95 -0.65
N PHE A 46 0.63 16.99 0.24
CA PHE A 46 1.65 17.13 1.27
C PHE A 46 2.38 15.82 1.59
N ALA A 47 3.64 15.94 2.01
CA ALA A 47 4.41 14.83 2.58
C ALA A 47 4.64 15.10 4.08
N PHE A 48 4.24 14.17 4.94
CA PHE A 48 4.36 14.35 6.39
C PHE A 48 5.62 13.67 6.93
N MET A 49 6.48 14.46 7.57
CA MET A 49 7.74 13.98 8.14
C MET A 49 7.60 13.72 9.65
N ASN A 50 7.93 12.50 10.07
CA ASN A 50 8.01 12.10 11.48
C ASN A 50 8.90 10.85 11.61
N SER A 51 9.07 10.32 12.84
CA SER A 51 9.76 9.06 13.11
C SER A 51 9.22 7.93 12.24
N GLY A 52 10.09 7.27 11.47
CA GLY A 52 9.69 6.17 10.59
C GLY A 52 9.06 5.00 11.34
N ARG A 53 9.47 4.74 12.59
CA ARG A 53 8.83 3.72 13.45
C ARG A 53 7.40 4.12 13.82
N PHE A 54 7.20 5.38 14.17
CA PHE A 54 5.87 5.91 14.48
C PHE A 54 4.95 5.87 13.26
N LEU A 55 5.43 6.31 12.09
CA LEU A 55 4.64 6.29 10.85
C LEU A 55 4.24 4.87 10.45
N ARG A 56 5.16 3.90 10.55
CA ARG A 56 4.83 2.48 10.28
C ARG A 56 3.75 1.95 11.21
N TYR A 57 3.80 2.30 12.49
CA TYR A 57 2.78 1.93 13.46
C TYR A 57 1.43 2.57 13.15
N LEU A 58 1.43 3.88 12.86
CA LEU A 58 0.22 4.63 12.51
C LEU A 58 -0.48 4.04 11.26
N VAL A 59 0.31 3.68 10.25
CA VAL A 59 -0.21 3.04 9.03
C VAL A 59 -0.77 1.64 9.33
N ALA A 60 -0.06 0.84 10.13
CA ALA A 60 -0.52 -0.47 10.54
C ALA A 60 -1.84 -0.38 11.33
N SER A 61 -1.96 0.57 12.27
CA SER A 61 -3.10 0.64 13.18
C SER A 61 -4.36 1.25 12.57
N ASN A 62 -4.23 2.22 11.66
CA ASN A 62 -5.37 3.03 11.21
C ASN A 62 -5.61 2.98 9.69
N PHE A 63 -4.56 2.76 8.90
CA PHE A 63 -4.60 2.90 7.44
C PHE A 63 -4.38 1.58 6.71
N THR A 64 -4.50 0.46 7.41
CA THR A 64 -4.45 -0.89 6.84
C THR A 64 -5.86 -1.35 6.48
N ASP A 65 -6.05 -1.74 5.23
CA ASP A 65 -7.32 -2.23 4.71
C ASP A 65 -7.60 -3.70 5.12
N VAL A 66 -8.82 -4.18 4.89
CA VAL A 66 -9.27 -5.56 5.14
C VAL A 66 -8.36 -6.60 4.46
N TYR A 67 -7.85 -6.27 3.28
CA TYR A 67 -6.92 -7.06 2.49
C TYR A 67 -5.46 -6.90 2.91
N GLY A 68 -5.20 -6.04 3.89
CA GLY A 68 -3.88 -5.83 4.45
C GLY A 68 -2.99 -4.85 3.69
N GLN A 69 -3.55 -4.09 2.75
CA GLN A 69 -2.84 -3.02 2.08
C GLN A 69 -2.84 -1.74 2.89
N ALA A 70 -1.70 -1.08 2.91
CA ALA A 70 -1.55 0.24 3.49
C ALA A 70 -2.02 1.31 2.51
N LYS A 71 -2.95 2.18 2.91
CA LYS A 71 -3.40 3.34 2.12
C LYS A 71 -2.34 4.44 2.00
N LEU A 72 -1.36 4.44 2.91
CA LEU A 72 -0.26 5.41 2.96
C LEU A 72 1.07 4.71 2.78
N HIS A 73 1.94 5.29 1.95
CA HIS A 73 3.29 4.80 1.74
C HIS A 73 4.28 5.49 2.68
N VAL A 74 5.05 4.71 3.43
CA VAL A 74 6.18 5.21 4.21
C VAL A 74 7.46 4.94 3.43
N THR A 75 8.19 6.00 3.09
CA THR A 75 9.48 5.92 2.38
C THR A 75 10.46 5.02 3.13
N LYS A 76 11.24 4.23 2.39
CA LYS A 76 12.25 3.32 2.95
C LYS A 76 13.39 4.07 3.64
N GLU A 77 13.84 5.14 3.00
CA GLU A 77 14.97 5.94 3.44
C GLU A 77 14.57 6.93 4.53
N CYS A 78 15.46 7.09 5.51
CA CYS A 78 15.31 8.06 6.59
C CYS A 78 16.28 9.21 6.34
N PHE A 79 15.74 10.37 5.95
CA PHE A 79 16.55 11.55 5.61
C PHE A 79 17.33 12.13 6.78
N VAL A 80 16.87 11.88 8.02
CA VAL A 80 17.60 12.30 9.23
C VAL A 80 17.62 11.15 10.24
N PRO A 81 18.72 10.37 10.29
CA PRO A 81 18.80 9.19 11.14
C PRO A 81 19.01 9.58 12.61
N PHE A 82 17.94 9.58 13.38
CA PHE A 82 18.02 9.76 14.84
C PHE A 82 18.08 8.43 15.58
N ARG A 83 18.79 8.44 16.70
CA ARG A 83 18.83 7.33 17.65
C ARG A 83 18.04 7.72 18.89
N ILE A 84 17.19 6.81 19.35
CA ILE A 84 16.47 6.94 20.61
C ILE A 84 17.28 6.19 21.66
N GLY A 85 17.48 6.83 22.81
CA GLY A 85 18.21 6.25 23.93
C GLY A 85 17.51 6.55 25.24
N PHE A 86 17.91 5.83 26.29
CA PHE A 86 17.45 6.08 27.64
C PHE A 86 18.39 7.06 28.33
N ALA A 87 17.83 8.16 28.85
CA ALA A 87 18.57 9.11 29.66
C ALA A 87 18.57 8.66 31.12
N THR A 88 19.75 8.63 31.74
CA THR A 88 19.93 8.40 33.18
C THR A 88 20.44 9.67 33.85
N PRO A 89 20.20 9.87 35.15
CA PRO A 89 20.79 10.97 35.90
C PRO A 89 22.31 11.03 35.72
N LEU A 90 22.86 12.23 35.76
CA LEU A 90 24.29 12.46 35.67
C LEU A 90 25.01 11.67 36.77
N PHE A 91 26.07 10.95 36.42
CA PHE A 91 26.85 10.08 37.33
C PHE A 91 26.07 8.91 37.96
N SER A 92 24.99 8.44 37.33
CA SER A 92 24.31 7.23 37.79
C SER A 92 25.22 6.00 37.70
N VAL A 93 25.36 5.28 38.81
CA VAL A 93 26.06 3.99 38.87
C VAL A 93 25.39 2.91 38.00
N TYR A 94 24.12 3.12 37.64
CA TYR A 94 23.34 2.17 36.84
C TYR A 94 23.56 2.32 35.34
N THR A 95 24.12 3.43 34.86
CA THR A 95 24.27 3.69 33.41
C THR A 95 25.03 2.56 32.72
N GLY A 96 26.15 2.11 33.30
CA GLY A 96 26.95 1.02 32.72
C GLY A 96 26.18 -0.29 32.60
N ARG A 97 25.52 -0.72 33.69
CA ARG A 97 24.71 -1.94 33.70
C ARG A 97 23.50 -1.86 32.78
N PHE A 98 22.86 -0.69 32.73
CA PHE A 98 21.70 -0.47 31.87
C PHE A 98 22.10 -0.52 30.39
N SER A 99 23.20 0.15 30.00
CA SER A 99 23.74 0.08 28.64
C SER A 99 24.12 -1.35 28.24
N GLU A 100 24.72 -2.14 29.14
CA GLU A 100 25.06 -3.55 28.89
C GLU A 100 23.81 -4.39 28.55
N VAL A 101 22.74 -4.25 29.33
CA VAL A 101 21.48 -4.97 29.09
C VAL A 101 20.81 -4.51 27.80
N ILE A 102 20.74 -3.20 27.55
CA ILE A 102 20.16 -2.67 26.31
C ILE A 102 20.93 -3.15 25.08
N ASN A 103 22.27 -3.15 25.13
CA ASN A 103 23.08 -3.65 24.03
C ASN A 103 22.80 -5.13 23.76
N ARG A 104 22.73 -5.96 24.81
CA ARG A 104 22.36 -7.38 24.66
C ARG A 104 20.97 -7.56 24.03
N LEU A 105 19.99 -6.74 24.40
CA LEU A 105 18.63 -6.79 23.81
C LEU A 105 18.64 -6.41 22.33
N VAL A 106 19.44 -5.42 21.95
CA VAL A 106 19.58 -4.97 20.55
C VAL A 106 20.33 -6.02 19.73
N GLU A 107 21.45 -6.53 20.23
CA GLU A 107 22.26 -7.56 19.57
C GLU A 107 21.49 -8.87 19.40
N ALA A 108 20.67 -9.25 20.38
CA ALA A 108 19.77 -10.41 20.28
C ALA A 108 18.60 -10.18 19.31
N GLY A 109 18.42 -8.98 18.77
CA GLY A 109 17.33 -8.65 17.85
C GLY A 109 15.94 -8.53 18.50
N LEU A 110 15.85 -8.59 19.83
CA LEU A 110 14.59 -8.56 20.58
C LEU A 110 13.81 -7.26 20.32
N VAL A 111 14.50 -6.12 20.26
CA VAL A 111 13.88 -4.82 19.99
C VAL A 111 13.22 -4.79 18.60
N THR A 112 13.85 -5.37 17.60
CA THR A 112 13.29 -5.45 16.23
C THR A 112 12.14 -6.44 16.18
N LYS A 113 12.27 -7.59 16.85
CA LYS A 113 11.21 -8.60 16.95
C LYS A 113 9.95 -8.01 17.58
N TRP A 114 10.04 -7.42 18.77
CA TRP A 114 8.90 -6.82 19.46
C TRP A 114 8.24 -5.72 18.65
N PHE A 115 9.03 -4.88 17.98
CA PHE A 115 8.47 -3.86 17.12
C PHE A 115 7.67 -4.46 15.95
N ASN A 116 8.18 -5.51 15.30
CA ASN A 116 7.47 -6.20 14.23
C ASN A 116 6.20 -6.90 14.73
N GLU A 117 6.24 -7.51 15.92
CA GLU A 117 5.07 -8.11 16.55
C GLU A 117 3.98 -7.08 16.82
N ILE A 118 4.34 -5.91 17.38
CA ILE A 118 3.41 -4.80 17.60
C ILE A 118 2.79 -4.32 16.29
N LEU A 119 3.57 -4.21 15.21
CA LEU A 119 3.05 -3.83 13.90
C LEU A 119 2.07 -4.86 13.33
N GLN A 120 2.40 -6.15 13.45
CA GLN A 120 1.54 -7.23 12.99
C GLN A 120 0.24 -7.26 13.78
N GLU A 121 0.31 -7.13 15.10
CA GLU A 121 -0.85 -7.09 15.98
C GLU A 121 -1.75 -5.88 15.65
N ALA A 122 -1.17 -4.68 15.51
CA ALA A 122 -1.91 -3.48 15.15
C ALA A 122 -2.63 -3.64 13.80
N ALA A 123 -1.95 -4.18 12.78
CA ALA A 123 -2.54 -4.45 11.48
C ALA A 123 -3.66 -5.50 11.54
N GLN A 124 -3.50 -6.55 12.34
CA GLN A 124 -4.53 -7.58 12.53
C GLN A 124 -5.77 -7.02 13.23
N GLN A 125 -5.58 -6.25 14.31
CA GLN A 125 -6.67 -5.61 15.03
C GLN A 125 -7.45 -4.67 14.11
N GLN A 126 -6.78 -3.90 13.27
CA GLN A 126 -7.44 -3.00 12.32
C GLN A 126 -8.22 -3.77 11.25
N ARG A 127 -7.66 -4.86 10.71
CA ARG A 127 -8.38 -5.73 9.76
C ARG A 127 -9.63 -6.33 10.37
N LEU A 128 -9.57 -6.76 11.63
CA LEU A 128 -10.73 -7.32 12.35
C LEU A 128 -11.82 -6.26 12.52
N LYS A 129 -11.46 -5.03 12.88
CA LYS A 129 -12.41 -3.90 12.98
C LYS A 129 -13.05 -3.59 11.64
N ALA A 130 -12.25 -3.44 10.58
CA ALA A 130 -12.77 -3.16 9.24
C ALA A 130 -13.68 -4.28 8.71
N ARG A 131 -13.38 -5.55 9.03
CA ARG A 131 -14.28 -6.68 8.71
C ARG A 131 -15.59 -6.64 9.49
N HIS A 132 -15.55 -6.28 10.78
CA HIS A 132 -16.76 -6.13 11.59
C HIS A 132 -17.67 -5.01 11.07
N GLU A 133 -17.09 -3.89 10.65
CA GLU A 133 -17.83 -2.79 10.04
C GLU A 133 -18.47 -3.20 8.70
N LEU A 134 -17.75 -3.92 7.83
CA LEU A 134 -18.32 -4.49 6.61
C LEU A 134 -19.40 -5.55 6.89
N GLY A 135 -19.20 -6.39 7.91
CA GLY A 135 -20.15 -7.45 8.29
C GLY A 135 -21.44 -6.95 8.92
N GLY A 136 -21.45 -5.72 9.46
CA GLY A 136 -22.66 -5.04 9.94
C GLY A 136 -23.47 -4.37 8.84
N LEU A 137 -22.85 -4.03 7.70
CA LEU A 137 -23.50 -3.52 6.50
C LEU A 137 -23.73 -4.67 5.50
N GLY A 138 -24.68 -5.54 5.82
CA GLY A 138 -25.19 -6.49 4.83
C GLY A 138 -25.64 -5.76 3.57
N SER A 139 -25.09 -6.19 2.43
CA SER A 139 -25.43 -5.79 1.04
C SER A 139 -24.91 -4.44 0.52
N SER A 140 -23.60 -4.36 0.28
CA SER A 140 -23.08 -3.73 -0.95
C SER A 140 -21.59 -4.05 -1.08
N ILE A 141 -21.29 -5.08 -1.86
CA ILE A 141 -19.95 -5.32 -2.40
C ILE A 141 -19.66 -4.18 -3.36
N THR A 142 -19.13 -3.07 -2.83
CA THR A 142 -18.35 -2.11 -3.61
C THR A 142 -16.89 -2.45 -3.32
N GLU A 143 -16.39 -3.46 -4.05
CA GLU A 143 -14.97 -3.74 -4.17
C GLU A 143 -14.31 -2.62 -4.98
N GLU A 144 -13.35 -1.92 -4.37
CA GLU A 144 -12.35 -1.04 -5.00
C GLU A 144 -11.04 -1.19 -4.19
N PRO A 145 -9.86 -1.04 -4.79
CA PRO A 145 -9.03 -2.19 -5.13
C PRO A 145 -7.67 -2.18 -4.42
N GLY A 146 -7.23 -3.35 -3.94
CA GLY A 146 -5.87 -3.52 -3.44
C GLY A 146 -5.67 -4.81 -2.66
N ALA A 147 -5.20 -5.87 -3.33
CA ALA A 147 -4.57 -7.06 -2.78
C ALA A 147 -5.43 -8.16 -2.12
N SER A 148 -6.44 -8.59 -2.86
CA SER A 148 -6.14 -9.74 -3.71
C SER A 148 -6.45 -9.29 -5.12
N VAL A 149 -5.64 -9.63 -6.12
CA VAL A 149 -6.11 -9.54 -7.50
C VAL A 149 -7.13 -10.67 -7.63
N VAL A 150 -8.33 -10.47 -7.07
CA VAL A 150 -9.51 -11.18 -7.51
C VAL A 150 -9.60 -10.77 -8.96
N LEU A 151 -9.29 -11.70 -9.86
CA LEU A 151 -9.23 -11.44 -11.29
C LEU A 151 -10.67 -11.16 -11.75
N GLY A 152 -11.10 -9.91 -11.55
CA GLY A 152 -12.44 -9.47 -11.86
C GLY A 152 -12.71 -9.60 -13.36
N LEU A 153 -13.99 -9.72 -13.71
CA LEU A 153 -14.44 -9.90 -15.09
C LEU A 153 -13.86 -8.84 -16.05
N TYR A 154 -13.67 -7.61 -15.54
CA TYR A 154 -13.03 -6.49 -16.23
C TYR A 154 -11.62 -6.82 -16.75
N HIS A 155 -10.77 -7.46 -15.93
CA HIS A 155 -9.40 -7.78 -16.33
C HIS A 155 -9.33 -8.91 -17.36
N LEU A 156 -10.36 -9.78 -17.42
CA LEU A 156 -10.47 -10.87 -18.40
C LEU A 156 -11.31 -10.50 -19.63
N GLN A 157 -11.81 -9.27 -19.71
CA GLN A 157 -12.71 -8.82 -20.77
C GLN A 157 -12.09 -8.98 -22.17
N GLY A 158 -10.79 -8.71 -22.31
CA GLY A 158 -10.06 -8.92 -23.56
C GLY A 158 -10.05 -10.37 -24.03
N ALA A 159 -9.89 -11.33 -23.10
CA ALA A 159 -9.90 -12.75 -23.43
C ALA A 159 -11.29 -13.21 -23.89
N PHE A 160 -12.36 -12.70 -23.26
CA PHE A 160 -13.74 -12.99 -23.69
C PHE A 160 -14.07 -12.40 -25.05
N ILE A 161 -13.63 -11.17 -25.36
CA ILE A 161 -13.83 -10.54 -26.68
C ILE A 161 -13.10 -11.33 -27.77
N LEU A 162 -11.85 -11.75 -27.52
CA LEU A 162 -11.10 -12.59 -28.45
C LEU A 162 -11.79 -13.94 -28.69
N LEU A 163 -12.30 -14.58 -27.64
CA LEU A 163 -13.03 -15.85 -27.76
C LEU A 163 -14.32 -15.69 -28.57
N LEU A 164 -15.12 -14.66 -28.28
CA LEU A 164 -16.37 -14.38 -29.00
C LEU A 164 -16.14 -14.07 -30.47
N SER A 165 -15.15 -13.24 -30.77
CA SER A 165 -14.80 -12.89 -32.15
C SER A 165 -14.31 -14.11 -32.94
N GLY A 166 -13.44 -14.93 -32.35
CA GLY A 166 -12.98 -16.18 -32.97
C GLY A 166 -14.13 -17.16 -33.25
N LEU A 167 -15.06 -17.30 -32.29
CA LEU A 167 -16.25 -18.14 -32.47
C LEU A 167 -17.14 -17.62 -33.62
N CYS A 168 -17.29 -16.30 -33.73
CA CYS A 168 -18.10 -15.65 -34.76
C CYS A 168 -17.51 -15.88 -36.17
N PHE A 169 -16.18 -15.73 -36.33
CA PHE A 169 -15.51 -16.02 -37.60
C PHE A 169 -15.64 -17.50 -38.00
N SER A 170 -15.49 -18.42 -37.04
CA SER A 170 -15.66 -19.86 -37.31
C SER A 170 -17.09 -20.19 -37.73
N PHE A 171 -18.08 -19.58 -37.10
CA PHE A 171 -19.50 -19.80 -37.42
C PHE A 171 -19.85 -19.27 -38.81
N LEU A 172 -19.34 -18.10 -39.19
CA LEU A 172 -19.52 -17.54 -40.54
C LEU A 172 -18.86 -18.42 -41.62
N GLY A 173 -17.66 -18.95 -41.36
CA GLY A 173 -17.00 -19.89 -42.27
C GLY A 173 -17.84 -21.15 -42.51
N PHE A 174 -18.36 -21.74 -41.44
CA PHE A 174 -19.20 -22.94 -41.52
C PHE A 174 -20.52 -22.71 -42.29
N ILE A 175 -21.17 -21.56 -42.07
CA ILE A 175 -22.36 -21.18 -42.86
C ILE A 175 -22.01 -21.00 -44.34
N GLY A 176 -20.86 -20.37 -44.63
CA GLY A 176 -20.37 -20.22 -46.00
C GLY A 176 -20.19 -21.56 -46.73
N GLU A 177 -19.59 -22.54 -46.05
CA GLU A 177 -19.44 -23.90 -46.59
C GLU A 177 -20.81 -24.58 -46.80
N LEU A 178 -21.73 -24.49 -45.84
CA LEU A 178 -23.08 -25.06 -45.99
C LEU A 178 -23.83 -24.50 -47.18
N ILE A 179 -23.74 -23.18 -47.41
CA ILE A 179 -24.37 -22.52 -48.55
C ILE A 179 -23.70 -22.98 -49.85
N SER A 180 -22.37 -23.03 -49.90
CA SER A 180 -21.61 -23.51 -51.07
C SER A 180 -21.98 -24.96 -51.43
N ILE A 181 -22.01 -25.86 -50.44
CA ILE A 181 -22.37 -27.27 -50.62
C ILE A 181 -23.81 -27.39 -51.12
N THR A 182 -24.75 -26.64 -50.52
CA THR A 182 -26.16 -26.70 -50.91
C THR A 182 -26.37 -26.14 -52.34
N TYR A 183 -25.63 -25.09 -52.70
CA TYR A 183 -25.65 -24.50 -54.04
C TYR A 183 -25.05 -25.43 -55.11
N VAL A 184 -23.91 -26.07 -54.82
CA VAL A 184 -23.31 -27.06 -55.73
C VAL A 184 -24.22 -28.28 -55.87
N ARG A 185 -24.81 -28.75 -54.77
CA ARG A 185 -25.73 -29.91 -54.79
C ARG A 185 -27.03 -29.62 -55.54
N SER A 186 -27.59 -28.42 -55.43
CA SER A 186 -28.77 -28.02 -56.19
C SER A 186 -28.47 -27.85 -57.68
N ARG A 187 -27.28 -27.34 -58.03
CA ARG A 187 -26.81 -27.26 -59.42
C ARG A 187 -26.56 -28.63 -60.06
N MET A 188 -25.99 -29.59 -59.32
CA MET A 188 -25.79 -30.97 -59.81
C MET A 188 -27.12 -31.69 -60.05
N ARG A 189 -28.12 -31.52 -59.18
CA ARG A 189 -29.48 -32.08 -59.41
C ARG A 189 -30.20 -31.46 -60.62
N GLY A 190 -29.85 -30.25 -61.04
CA GLY A 190 -30.38 -29.62 -62.24
C GLY A 190 -29.76 -30.13 -63.55
N ASN A 191 -28.56 -30.73 -63.49
CA ASN A 191 -27.85 -31.24 -64.67
C ASN A 191 -28.13 -32.73 -64.97
N GLU A 192 -28.72 -33.50 -64.06
CA GLU A 192 -29.15 -34.90 -64.32
C GLU A 192 -30.56 -35.03 -64.92
N VAL A 193 -31.30 -33.92 -65.11
CA VAL A 193 -32.68 -33.91 -65.65
C VAL A 193 -32.73 -33.38 -67.10
N LYS A 194 -31.60 -33.38 -67.81
CA LYS A 194 -31.51 -33.16 -69.26
C LYS A 194 -30.92 -34.40 -69.92
#